data_AF-A0A1I1F7W6-F1
#
_entry.id   AF-A0A1I1F7W6-F1
#
_cell.length_a   1.000
_cell.length_b   1.000
_cell.length_c   1.000
_cell.angle_alpha   90.00
_cell.angle_beta   90.00
_cell.angle_gamma   90.00
#
_symmetry.space_group_name_H-M   'P 1'
#
loop_
_entity.id
_entity.type
_entity.pdbx_description
1 polymer ?
#
loop_
_entity_poly.entity_id
_entity_poly.type
_entity_poly.pdbx_seq_one_letter_code
_entity_poly.pdbx_strand_id
1 'polypeptide(L)'
;MIRFFAFGLIALPIVEIAIFIKVGQTIGLFPTLALIIGAALLGGVLIRQQGLSVLTQLRNNVSAGRMPGKTIADTMMIGLAALLLVLPGFLSDFVALALLLPPVRSWIYKSLASRVTVVDATTATYRRQDPAASRNEGVIDLDDEDYRPR
;
A
#
# COMPACT_ATOMS: atom_id res chain seq x y z
N MET A 1 13.14 7.26 -17.94
CA MET A 1 12.54 6.18 -17.10
C MET A 1 11.68 5.20 -17.89
N ILE A 2 10.72 5.65 -18.73
CA ILE A 2 9.86 4.76 -19.54
C ILE A 2 10.63 3.74 -20.40
N ARG A 3 11.76 4.14 -20.99
CA ARG A 3 12.63 3.25 -21.77
C ARG A 3 13.22 2.08 -20.96
N PHE A 4 13.63 2.33 -19.72
CA PHE A 4 14.16 1.29 -18.83
C PHE A 4 13.06 0.32 -18.37
N PHE A 5 11.86 0.84 -18.08
CA PHE A 5 10.71 0.02 -17.74
C PHE A 5 10.29 -0.89 -18.91
N ALA A 6 10.21 -0.34 -20.12
CA ALA A 6 9.92 -1.12 -21.33
C ALA A 6 10.97 -2.22 -21.59
N PHE A 7 12.25 -1.92 -21.38
CA PHE A 7 13.32 -2.92 -21.49
C PHE A 7 13.15 -4.04 -20.46
N GLY A 8 12.86 -3.71 -19.19
CA GLY A 8 12.60 -4.70 -18.15
C GLY A 8 11.38 -5.59 -18.46
N LEU A 9 10.31 -5.00 -18.99
CA LEU A 9 9.09 -5.72 -19.39
C LEU A 9 9.36 -6.78 -20.47
N ILE A 10 10.27 -6.50 -21.41
CA ILE A 10 10.66 -7.44 -22.47
C ILE A 10 11.73 -8.42 -21.99
N ALA A 11 12.68 -7.98 -21.16
CA ALA A 11 13.75 -8.81 -20.64
C ALA A 11 13.23 -9.89 -19.68
N LEU A 12 12.22 -9.57 -18.85
CA LEU A 12 11.65 -10.49 -17.88
C LEU A 12 11.17 -11.82 -18.50
N PRO A 13 10.29 -11.85 -19.52
CA PRO A 13 9.86 -13.11 -20.13
C PRO A 13 11.01 -13.86 -20.83
N ILE A 14 12.01 -13.17 -21.35
CA ILE A 14 13.19 -13.83 -21.95
C ILE A 14 14.00 -14.57 -20.87
N VAL A 15 14.22 -13.93 -19.72
CA VAL A 15 14.89 -14.55 -18.58
C VAL A 15 14.08 -15.74 -18.04
N GLU A 16 12.75 -15.62 -17.98
CA GLU A 16 11.88 -16.73 -17.56
C GLU A 16 12.01 -17.94 -18.47
N ILE A 17 11.97 -17.74 -19.78
CA ILE A 17 12.12 -18.83 -20.75
C ILE A 17 13.50 -19.50 -20.58
N ALA A 18 14.56 -18.72 -20.38
CA ALA A 18 15.90 -19.25 -20.15
C ALA A 18 15.98 -20.10 -18.88
N ILE A 19 15.37 -19.65 -17.78
CA ILE A 19 15.32 -20.39 -16.51
C ILE A 19 14.46 -21.65 -16.67
N PHE A 20 13.29 -21.54 -17.30
CA PHE A 20 12.40 -22.67 -17.53
C PHE A 20 13.09 -23.78 -18.33
N ILE A 21 13.78 -23.43 -19.42
CA ILE A 21 14.54 -24.40 -20.22
C ILE A 21 15.62 -25.06 -19.37
N LYS A 22 16.39 -24.26 -18.61
CA LYS A 22 17.47 -24.79 -17.77
C LYS A 22 16.94 -25.74 -16.69
N VAL A 23 15.87 -25.37 -16.00
CA VAL A 23 15.22 -26.22 -14.99
C VAL A 23 14.66 -27.48 -15.66
N GLY A 24 13.92 -27.33 -16.75
CA GLY A 24 13.39 -28.45 -17.54
C GLY A 24 14.44 -29.44 -18.02
N GLN A 25 15.64 -28.98 -18.36
CA GLN A 25 16.78 -29.83 -18.71
C GLN A 25 17.41 -30.54 -17.50
N THR A 26 17.41 -29.91 -16.33
CA THR A 26 18.02 -30.49 -15.11
C THR A 26 17.14 -31.52 -14.41
N ILE A 27 15.84 -31.29 -14.31
CA ILE A 27 14.92 -32.16 -13.56
C ILE A 27 13.90 -32.88 -14.45
N GLY A 28 13.74 -32.45 -15.71
CA GLY A 28 12.75 -32.99 -16.64
C GLY A 28 11.47 -32.17 -16.72
N LEU A 29 10.67 -32.41 -17.77
CA LEU A 29 9.45 -31.63 -18.06
C LEU A 29 8.35 -31.80 -17.01
N PHE A 30 8.01 -33.05 -16.67
CA PHE A 30 6.92 -33.33 -15.71
C PHE A 30 7.13 -32.71 -14.33
N PRO A 31 8.29 -32.84 -13.66
CA PRO A 31 8.49 -32.18 -12.37
C PRO A 31 8.55 -30.65 -12.50
N THR A 32 9.04 -30.10 -13.61
CA THR A 32 8.99 -28.65 -13.89
C THR A 32 7.55 -28.15 -13.95
N LEU A 33 6.67 -28.85 -14.65
CA LEU A 33 5.24 -28.52 -14.70
C LEU A 33 4.57 -28.67 -13.32
N ALA A 34 4.92 -29.72 -12.56
CA ALA A 34 4.40 -29.92 -11.21
C ALA A 34 4.81 -28.77 -10.26
N LEU A 35 6.04 -28.25 -10.37
CA LEU A 35 6.49 -27.10 -9.59
C LEU A 35 5.70 -25.84 -9.92
N ILE A 36 5.44 -25.57 -11.20
CA ILE A 36 4.68 -24.40 -11.64
C ILE A 36 3.23 -24.48 -11.17
N ILE A 37 2.59 -25.64 -11.35
CA ILE A 37 1.23 -25.86 -10.84
C ILE A 37 1.22 -25.73 -9.31
N GLY A 38 2.21 -26.29 -8.62
CA GLY A 38 2.36 -26.19 -7.17
C GLY A 38 2.52 -24.74 -6.71
N ALA A 39 3.35 -23.94 -7.39
CA ALA A 39 3.53 -22.52 -7.11
C ALA A 39 2.23 -21.73 -7.34
N ALA A 40 1.53 -22.00 -8.44
CA ALA A 40 0.24 -21.39 -8.76
C ALA A 40 -0.81 -21.69 -7.68
N LEU A 41 -0.92 -22.95 -7.25
CA LEU A 41 -1.84 -23.37 -6.19
C LEU A 41 -1.48 -22.73 -4.85
N LEU A 42 -0.20 -22.77 -4.47
CA LEU A 42 0.28 -22.20 -3.21
C LEU A 42 0.07 -20.69 -3.17
N GLY A 43 0.38 -19.99 -4.26
CA GLY A 43 0.11 -18.56 -4.42
C GLY A 43 -1.38 -18.25 -4.34
N GLY A 44 -2.22 -19.00 -5.06
CA GLY A 44 -3.68 -18.85 -5.03
C GLY A 44 -4.27 -19.04 -3.62
N VAL A 45 -3.79 -20.04 -2.87
CA VAL A 45 -4.20 -20.26 -1.48
C VAL A 45 -3.77 -19.10 -0.58
N LEU A 46 -2.53 -18.62 -0.70
CA LEU A 46 -2.03 -17.47 0.09
C LEU A 46 -2.81 -16.19 -0.22
N ILE A 47 -3.08 -15.91 -1.51
CA ILE A 47 -3.88 -14.76 -1.94
C ILE A 47 -5.29 -14.86 -1.35
N ARG A 48 -5.92 -16.03 -1.40
CA ARG A 48 -7.27 -16.23 -0.84
C ARG A 48 -7.29 -16.01 0.68
N GLN A 49 -6.33 -16.56 1.41
CA GLN A 49 -6.28 -16.42 2.87
C GLN A 49 -6.01 -14.98 3.32
N GLN A 50 -5.06 -14.31 2.68
CA GLN A 50 -4.60 -12.99 3.10
C GLN A 50 -5.43 -11.86 2.50
N GLY A 51 -5.90 -12.02 1.26
CA GLY A 51 -6.68 -11.01 0.54
C GLY A 51 -7.99 -10.67 1.24
N LEU A 52 -8.71 -11.67 1.75
CA LEU A 52 -9.96 -11.44 2.51
C LEU A 52 -9.72 -10.69 3.83
N SER A 53 -8.64 -11.03 4.54
CA SER A 53 -8.28 -10.40 5.81
C SER A 53 -7.93 -8.92 5.60
N VAL A 54 -7.07 -8.62 4.61
CA VAL A 54 -6.65 -7.26 4.30
C VAL A 54 -7.83 -6.42 3.79
N LEU A 55 -8.71 -6.98 2.97
CA LEU A 55 -9.89 -6.28 2.48
C LEU A 55 -10.88 -5.95 3.62
N THR A 56 -11.07 -6.88 4.55
CA THR A 56 -11.92 -6.64 5.74
C THR A 56 -11.33 -5.54 6.61
N GLN A 57 -10.03 -5.56 6.86
CA GLN A 57 -9.33 -4.50 7.60
C GLN A 57 -9.44 -3.14 6.90
N LEU A 58 -9.33 -3.13 5.57
CA LEU A 58 -9.46 -1.91 4.77
C LEU A 58 -10.86 -1.31 4.94
N ARG A 59 -11.91 -2.13 4.77
CA ARG A 59 -13.30 -1.70 4.99
C ARG A 59 -13.52 -1.15 6.40
N ASN A 60 -13.07 -1.89 7.42
CA ASN A 60 -13.23 -1.49 8.82
C ASN A 60 -12.54 -0.15 9.13
N ASN A 61 -11.32 0.07 8.61
CA ASN A 61 -10.60 1.32 8.82
C ASN A 61 -11.24 2.51 8.10
N VAL A 62 -11.72 2.31 6.88
CA VAL A 62 -12.45 3.32 6.11
C VAL A 62 -13.76 3.69 6.81
N SER A 63 -14.53 2.70 7.28
CA SER A 63 -15.76 2.93 8.05
C SER A 63 -15.50 3.63 9.39
N ALA A 64 -14.33 3.42 10.00
CA ALA A 64 -13.91 4.10 11.22
C ALA A 64 -13.30 5.50 11.00
N GLY A 65 -13.27 6.00 9.76
CA GLY A 65 -12.69 7.31 9.42
C GLY A 65 -11.17 7.39 9.60
N ARG A 66 -10.46 6.26 9.70
CA ARG A 66 -9.00 6.22 9.84
C ARG A 66 -8.35 6.01 8.48
N MET A 67 -7.34 6.82 8.12
CA MET A 67 -6.56 6.61 6.90
C MET A 67 -5.69 5.34 7.02
N PRO A 68 -5.93 4.26 6.23
CA PRO A 68 -5.25 2.99 6.39
C PRO A 68 -4.08 2.82 5.41
N GLY A 69 -3.07 3.70 5.50
CA GLY A 69 -1.94 3.72 4.56
C GLY A 69 -1.24 2.36 4.40
N LYS A 70 -0.99 1.66 5.50
CA LYS A 70 -0.39 0.31 5.48
C LYS A 70 -1.30 -0.73 4.82
N THR A 71 -2.59 -0.74 5.14
CA THR A 71 -3.54 -1.72 4.58
C THR A 71 -3.72 -1.53 3.07
N ILE A 72 -3.70 -0.29 2.59
CA ILE A 72 -3.72 0.03 1.16
C ILE A 72 -2.46 -0.52 0.48
N ALA A 73 -1.28 -0.27 1.05
CA ALA A 73 -0.03 -0.80 0.52
C ALA A 73 -0.01 -2.34 0.49
N ASP A 74 -0.46 -2.99 1.57
CA ASP A 74 -0.61 -4.45 1.61
C ASP A 74 -1.56 -4.96 0.52
N THR A 75 -2.68 -4.27 0.28
CA THR A 75 -3.65 -4.62 -0.77
C THR A 75 -3.02 -4.52 -2.16
N MET A 76 -2.28 -3.45 -2.42
CA MET A 76 -1.57 -3.25 -3.69
C MET A 76 -0.46 -4.28 -3.91
N MET A 77 0.30 -4.62 -2.87
CA MET A 77 1.34 -5.65 -2.95
C MET A 77 0.74 -7.04 -3.21
N ILE A 78 -0.38 -7.39 -2.57
CA ILE A 78 -1.11 -8.64 -2.86
C ILE A 78 -1.63 -8.64 -4.31
N GLY A 79 -2.19 -7.52 -4.78
CA GLY A 79 -2.67 -7.39 -6.16
C GLY A 79 -1.53 -7.52 -7.19
N LEU A 80 -0.38 -6.91 -6.91
CA LEU A 80 0.82 -7.03 -7.74
C LEU A 80 1.34 -8.46 -7.74
N ALA A 81 1.44 -9.10 -6.58
CA ALA A 81 1.81 -10.51 -6.49
C ALA A 81 0.86 -11.39 -7.30
N ALA A 82 -0.46 -11.16 -7.21
CA ALA A 82 -1.45 -11.88 -8.01
C ALA A 82 -1.25 -11.67 -9.52
N LEU A 83 -0.97 -10.44 -9.96
CA LEU A 83 -0.68 -10.15 -11.37
C LEU A 83 0.59 -10.84 -11.86
N LEU A 84 1.65 -10.89 -11.03
CA LEU A 84 2.88 -11.61 -11.36
C LEU A 84 2.63 -13.12 -11.49
N LEU A 85 1.79 -13.68 -10.60
CA LEU A 85 1.48 -15.12 -10.54
C LEU A 85 0.55 -15.59 -11.69
N VAL A 86 -0.09 -14.67 -12.42
CA VAL A 86 -0.91 -15.01 -13.61
C VAL A 86 -0.05 -15.54 -14.76
N LEU A 87 1.18 -15.02 -14.90
CA LEU A 87 2.13 -15.48 -15.90
C LEU A 87 3.04 -16.53 -15.25
N PRO A 88 2.84 -17.83 -15.51
CA PRO A 88 3.64 -18.86 -14.87
C PRO A 88 5.11 -18.71 -15.27
N GLY A 89 5.97 -18.44 -14.29
CA GLY A 89 7.40 -18.20 -14.49
C GLY A 89 8.16 -18.47 -13.20
N PHE A 90 9.33 -19.10 -13.26
CA PHE A 90 10.09 -19.46 -12.06
C PHE A 90 10.54 -18.24 -11.26
N LEU A 91 11.02 -17.19 -11.93
CA LEU A 91 11.51 -15.99 -11.25
C LEU A 91 10.33 -15.15 -10.73
N SER A 92 9.29 -15.00 -11.53
CA SER A 92 8.09 -14.22 -11.24
C SER A 92 7.27 -14.87 -10.14
N ASP A 93 7.13 -16.20 -10.15
CA ASP A 93 6.49 -16.97 -9.07
C ASP A 93 7.28 -16.81 -7.78
N PHE A 94 8.62 -16.90 -7.82
CA PHE A 94 9.44 -16.67 -6.64
C PHE A 94 9.25 -15.26 -6.06
N VAL A 95 9.27 -14.23 -6.92
CA VAL A 95 9.06 -12.84 -6.50
C VAL A 95 7.64 -12.62 -5.98
N ALA A 96 6.62 -13.19 -6.63
CA ALA A 96 5.24 -13.09 -6.22
C ALA A 96 4.99 -13.77 -4.86
N LEU A 97 5.51 -14.98 -4.68
CA LEU A 97 5.43 -15.72 -3.41
C LEU A 97 6.19 -15.01 -2.30
N ALA A 98 7.37 -14.44 -2.60
CA ALA A 98 8.09 -13.60 -1.65
C ALA A 98 7.27 -12.36 -1.26
N LEU A 99 6.63 -11.69 -2.21
CA LEU A 99 5.78 -10.53 -1.97
C LEU A 99 4.50 -10.87 -1.19
N LEU A 100 4.01 -12.11 -1.28
CA LEU A 100 2.91 -12.63 -0.47
C LEU A 100 3.28 -12.85 1.00
N LEU A 101 4.57 -12.92 1.34
CA LEU A 101 5.00 -13.07 2.74
C LEU A 101 4.80 -11.74 3.51
N PRO A 102 4.05 -11.76 4.63
CA PRO A 102 3.90 -10.60 5.51
C PRO A 102 5.19 -9.87 5.89
N PRO A 103 6.32 -10.55 6.25
CA PRO A 103 7.56 -9.87 6.61
C PRO A 103 8.21 -9.12 5.44
N VAL A 104 8.05 -9.62 4.21
CA VAL A 104 8.60 -8.96 3.01
C VAL A 104 7.82 -7.67 2.73
N ARG A 105 6.48 -7.72 2.82
CA ARG A 105 5.62 -6.54 2.66
C ARG A 105 5.90 -5.46 3.69
N SER A 106 6.05 -5.84 4.97
CA SER A 106 6.33 -4.86 6.03
C SER A 106 7.70 -4.20 5.85
N TRP A 107 8.70 -4.96 5.38
CA TRP A 107 10.02 -4.43 5.05
C TRP A 107 9.98 -3.45 3.87
N ILE A 108 9.29 -3.81 2.78
CA ILE A 108 9.11 -2.93 1.62
C ILE A 108 8.36 -1.65 2.03
N TYR A 109 7.25 -1.79 2.78
CA TYR A 109 6.48 -0.65 3.27
C TYR A 109 7.34 0.28 4.12
N LYS A 110 8.13 -0.24 5.06
CA LYS A 110 9.00 0.58 5.91
C LYS A 110 10.08 1.31 5.12
N SER A 111 10.66 0.65 4.12
CA SER A 111 11.68 1.23 3.23
C SER A 111 11.11 2.32 2.32
N LEU A 112 9.85 2.18 1.91
CA LEU A 112 9.17 3.17 1.08
C LEU A 112 8.65 4.34 1.92
N ALA A 113 8.05 4.05 3.08
CA ALA A 113 7.55 5.05 4.01
C ALA A 113 8.66 5.93 4.59
N SER A 114 9.89 5.41 4.77
CA SER A 114 11.03 6.22 5.22
C SER A 114 11.53 7.23 4.18
N ARG A 115 11.14 7.05 2.90
CA ARG A 115 11.48 7.96 1.78
C ARG A 115 10.34 8.92 1.44
N VAL A 116 9.15 8.66 1.97
CA VAL A 116 8.01 9.57 1.88
C VAL A 116 8.11 10.50 3.08
N THR A 117 8.56 11.73 2.85
CA THR A 117 8.34 12.81 3.81
C THR A 117 6.82 12.90 3.97
N VAL A 118 6.29 12.34 5.05
CA VAL A 118 4.91 12.59 5.44
C VAL A 118 4.88 14.09 5.64
N VAL A 119 4.32 14.80 4.66
CA VAL A 119 3.86 16.16 4.90
C VAL A 119 2.77 15.94 5.93
N ASP A 120 3.15 16.06 7.20
CA ASP A 120 2.22 16.14 8.28
C ASP A 120 1.31 17.32 7.95
N ALA A 121 0.16 17.01 7.34
CA ALA A 121 -1.04 17.82 7.48
C ALA A 121 -1.45 17.92 8.97
N THR A 122 -0.69 17.29 9.87
CA THR A 122 -0.65 17.47 11.31
C THR A 122 0.04 18.77 11.76
N THR A 123 0.61 19.57 10.85
CA THR A 123 0.84 21.02 11.11
C THR A 123 -0.46 21.83 10.94
N ALA A 124 -1.62 21.19 11.11
CA ALA A 124 -2.83 21.83 11.59
C ALA A 124 -3.01 21.59 13.11
N THR A 125 -1.91 21.51 13.87
CA THR A 125 -1.87 22.07 15.23
C THR A 125 -1.84 23.59 15.12
N TYR A 126 -2.90 24.16 14.53
CA TYR A 126 -3.28 25.53 14.85
C TYR A 126 -3.66 25.51 16.32
N ARG A 127 -2.66 25.87 17.14
CA ARG A 127 -2.80 26.78 18.25
C ARG A 127 -4.16 26.66 18.93
N ARG A 128 -4.17 25.90 20.04
CA ARG A 128 -5.00 26.21 21.21
C ARG A 128 -4.77 27.71 21.49
N GLN A 129 -5.59 28.56 20.89
CA GLN A 129 -5.68 29.96 21.20
C GLN A 129 -6.65 30.02 22.36
N ASP A 130 -6.12 30.27 23.55
CA ASP A 130 -6.91 30.59 24.73
C ASP A 130 -7.99 31.62 24.37
N PRO A 131 -9.28 31.33 24.55
CA PRO A 131 -10.36 32.29 24.32
C PRO A 131 -10.55 33.23 25.52
N ALA A 132 -9.45 33.73 26.10
CA ALA A 132 -9.48 34.60 27.28
C ALA A 132 -8.85 35.99 27.06
N ALA A 133 -8.49 36.35 25.82
CA ALA A 133 -7.77 37.61 25.55
C ALA A 133 -8.27 38.39 24.33
N SER A 134 -9.60 38.43 24.13
CA SER A 134 -10.25 39.37 23.21
C SER A 134 -11.54 39.85 23.89
N ARG A 135 -11.46 40.58 25.02
CA ARG A 135 -11.17 42.01 25.09
C ARG A 135 -11.83 42.79 23.94
N ASN A 136 -13.14 42.97 24.08
CA ASN A 136 -13.84 44.25 23.92
C ASN A 136 -13.22 45.25 22.93
N GLU A 137 -13.54 45.12 21.64
CA GLU A 137 -13.29 46.21 20.66
C GLU A 137 -14.45 46.44 19.68
N GLY A 138 -15.68 46.00 20.01
CA GLY A 138 -16.80 46.16 19.06
C GLY A 138 -18.21 46.20 19.63
N VAL A 139 -18.37 46.32 20.94
CA VAL A 139 -19.67 46.56 21.57
C VAL A 139 -19.55 47.88 22.30
N ILE A 140 -20.22 48.91 21.79
CA ILE A 140 -20.41 50.17 22.51
C ILE A 140 -21.54 49.86 23.48
N ASP A 141 -21.20 49.51 24.72
CA ASP A 141 -22.16 49.53 25.81
C ASP A 141 -22.57 51.00 26.00
N LEU A 142 -23.84 51.28 25.75
CA LEU A 142 -24.43 52.57 26.07
C LEU A 142 -24.60 52.60 27.60
N ASP A 143 -23.79 53.41 28.27
CA ASP A 143 -23.98 53.66 29.70
C ASP A 143 -25.30 54.41 29.92
N ASP A 144 -26.04 54.07 30.98
CA ASP A 144 -27.36 54.65 31.29
C ASP A 144 -27.32 56.20 31.46
N GLU A 145 -26.13 56.79 31.61
CA GLU A 145 -25.91 58.24 31.70
C GLU A 145 -26.00 58.98 30.35
N ASP A 146 -25.86 58.28 29.22
CA ASP A 146 -25.95 58.86 27.87
C ASP A 146 -27.40 58.93 27.35
N TYR A 147 -28.38 58.44 28.11
CA TYR A 147 -29.80 58.54 27.77
C TYR A 147 -30.37 59.92 28.15
N ARG A 148 -30.49 60.83 27.18
CA ARG A 148 -31.24 62.10 27.32
C ARG A 148 -32.61 62.01 26.64
N PRO A 149 -33.72 61.84 27.38
CA PRO A 149 -35.05 61.95 26.80
C PRO A 149 -35.32 63.41 26.39
N ARG A 150 -35.85 63.59 25.18
CA ARG A 150 -36.34 64.89 24.67
C ARG A 150 -37.74 65.19 25.20
#